data_AF-A0ABD2RX26-F1
#
_entry.id   AF-A0ABD2RX26-F1
#
_cell.length_a   1.000
_cell.length_b   1.000
_cell.length_c   1.000
_cell.angle_alpha   90.00
_cell.angle_beta   90.00
_cell.angle_gamma   90.00
#
_symmetry.space_group_name_H-M   'P 1'
#
loop_
_entity.id
_entity.type
_entity.pdbx_description
1 polymer ?
#
loop_
_entity_poly.entity_id
_entity_poly.type
_entity_poly.pdbx_seq_one_letter_code
_entity_poly.pdbx_strand_id
1 'polypeptide(L)'
;MEVLRGRVHFFPFLTHSTYFSIRARASFKVQQENDPFFQAAIERASLRFRESHSPDPLLIDPYVGCLLPCNSLEDMDQELHPYCLATKFIDDKLLETMQSTDGLKQVVLLTDGLDTRPYRLNWPTSTLVFDICPDKVFRGALQKLQDAGAKIPRGCMSFHVPSESFDVENILCSKGFSGTRPSIWAFQN
;
A
#
# COMPACT_ATOMS: atom_id res chain seq x y z
N MET A 1 -2.46 61.26 -24.08
CA MET A 1 -3.57 61.36 -23.11
C MET A 1 -4.80 60.95 -23.89
N GLU A 2 -5.44 59.82 -23.68
CA GLU A 2 -5.88 59.16 -22.45
C GLU A 2 -5.75 57.64 -22.54
N VAL A 3 -5.61 57.02 -21.38
CA VAL A 3 -5.46 55.57 -21.17
C VAL A 3 -6.81 55.03 -20.71
N LEU A 4 -7.34 53.97 -21.33
CA LEU A 4 -8.32 53.10 -20.67
C LEU A 4 -8.01 51.62 -20.93
N ARG A 5 -7.77 50.94 -19.79
CA ARG A 5 -7.49 49.52 -19.62
C ARG A 5 -8.75 48.68 -19.85
N GLY A 6 -8.56 47.46 -20.34
CA GLY A 6 -9.57 46.39 -20.26
C GLY A 6 -8.91 45.01 -20.39
N ARG A 7 -8.51 44.42 -19.25
CA ARG A 7 -8.09 43.01 -19.14
C ARG A 7 -9.30 42.12 -19.42
N VAL A 8 -9.22 41.28 -20.44
CA VAL A 8 -10.14 40.15 -20.59
C VAL A 8 -9.53 38.95 -19.87
N HIS A 9 -10.03 38.64 -18.67
CA HIS A 9 -9.70 37.41 -17.97
C HIS A 9 -10.36 36.24 -18.70
N PHE A 10 -9.54 35.37 -19.28
CA PHE A 10 -9.96 34.05 -19.75
C PHE A 10 -10.21 33.17 -18.51
N PHE A 11 -11.47 32.97 -18.15
CA PHE A 11 -11.86 31.84 -17.29
C PHE A 11 -12.26 30.69 -18.21
N PRO A 12 -11.60 29.52 -18.17
CA PRO A 12 -12.13 28.35 -18.84
C PRO A 12 -13.35 27.87 -18.06
N PHE A 13 -14.51 27.88 -18.73
CA PHE A 13 -15.73 27.25 -18.25
C PHE A 13 -15.49 25.74 -18.12
N LEU A 14 -15.23 25.28 -16.90
CA LEU A 14 -15.33 23.86 -16.55
C LEU A 14 -16.81 23.46 -16.63
N THR A 15 -17.12 22.43 -17.41
CA THR A 15 -18.49 21.94 -17.63
C THR A 15 -19.06 21.34 -16.33
N HIS A 16 -20.37 21.40 -16.15
CA HIS A 16 -21.08 20.93 -14.94
C HIS A 16 -20.69 19.49 -14.52
N SER A 17 -20.39 18.63 -15.50
CA SER A 17 -19.91 17.25 -15.31
C SER A 17 -18.53 17.18 -14.64
N THR A 18 -17.59 18.04 -15.04
CA THR A 18 -16.24 18.11 -14.44
C THR A 18 -16.29 18.60 -12.99
N TYR A 19 -17.08 19.64 -12.69
CA TYR A 19 -17.26 20.13 -11.32
C TYR A 19 -17.84 19.08 -10.37
N PHE A 20 -18.86 18.33 -10.82
CA PHE A 20 -19.47 17.27 -10.01
C PHE A 20 -18.46 16.15 -9.72
N SER A 21 -17.66 15.75 -10.71
CA SER A 21 -16.62 14.72 -10.55
C SER A 21 -15.50 15.13 -9.59
N ILE A 22 -15.09 16.41 -9.62
CA ILE A 22 -14.08 16.97 -8.71
C ILE A 22 -14.62 16.99 -7.29
N ARG A 23 -15.89 17.43 -7.10
CA ARG A 23 -16.52 17.52 -5.79
C ARG A 23 -16.76 16.13 -5.17
N ALA A 24 -17.14 15.15 -5.99
CA ALA A 24 -17.26 13.75 -5.57
C ALA A 24 -15.90 13.14 -5.18
N ARG A 25 -14.84 13.37 -5.98
CA ARG A 25 -13.47 12.94 -5.62
C ARG A 25 -12.96 13.59 -4.34
N ALA A 26 -13.23 14.88 -4.15
CA ALA A 26 -12.84 15.59 -2.94
C ALA A 26 -13.60 15.10 -1.70
N SER A 27 -14.92 14.92 -1.80
CA SER A 27 -15.75 14.36 -0.71
C SER A 27 -15.33 12.92 -0.36
N PHE A 28 -14.99 12.12 -1.37
CA PHE A 28 -14.53 10.75 -1.18
C PHE A 28 -13.16 10.69 -0.49
N LYS A 29 -12.25 11.62 -0.85
CA LYS A 29 -10.94 11.76 -0.22
C LYS A 29 -11.06 12.14 1.26
N VAL A 30 -11.91 13.12 1.59
CA VAL A 30 -12.17 13.53 2.98
C VAL A 30 -12.79 12.40 3.81
N GLN A 31 -13.70 11.61 3.23
CA GLN A 31 -14.31 10.47 3.93
C GLN A 31 -13.34 9.28 4.10
N GLN A 32 -12.28 9.19 3.29
CA GLN A 32 -11.20 8.23 3.47
C GLN A 32 -10.25 8.66 4.58
N GLU A 33 -9.91 9.95 4.64
CA GLU A 33 -9.03 10.49 5.68
C GLU A 33 -9.65 10.37 7.08
N ASN A 34 -10.97 10.32 7.24
CA ASN A 34 -11.62 10.13 8.55
C ASN A 34 -11.87 8.66 8.94
N ASP A 35 -11.47 7.69 8.12
CA ASP A 35 -11.66 6.26 8.41
C ASP A 35 -10.63 5.77 9.43
N PRO A 36 -11.03 5.21 10.59
CA PRO A 36 -10.10 4.75 11.61
C PRO A 36 -9.16 3.65 11.12
N PHE A 37 -9.60 2.78 10.20
CA PHE A 37 -8.74 1.74 9.63
C PHE A 37 -7.68 2.34 8.70
N PHE A 38 -8.05 3.37 7.94
CA PHE A 38 -7.10 4.11 7.11
C PHE A 38 -6.08 4.88 7.96
N GLN A 39 -6.52 5.51 9.05
CA GLN A 39 -5.62 6.21 9.97
C GLN A 39 -4.62 5.26 10.62
N ALA A 40 -5.06 4.10 11.10
CA ALA A 40 -4.16 3.09 11.65
C ALA A 40 -3.17 2.55 10.59
N ALA A 41 -3.60 2.44 9.32
CA ALA A 41 -2.70 2.08 8.23
C ALA A 41 -1.62 3.15 8.00
N ILE A 42 -2.01 4.43 7.99
CA ILE A 42 -1.08 5.56 7.87
C ILE A 42 -0.10 5.60 9.05
N GLU A 43 -0.56 5.37 10.28
CA GLU A 43 0.28 5.32 11.47
C GLU A 43 1.36 4.24 11.33
N ARG A 44 0.98 3.02 10.95
CA ARG A 44 1.91 1.90 10.72
C ARG A 44 2.87 2.14 9.56
N ALA A 45 2.39 2.74 8.48
CA ALA A 45 3.23 3.18 7.37
C ALA A 45 4.24 4.25 7.84
N SER A 46 3.83 5.18 8.72
CA SER A 46 4.73 6.20 9.27
C SER A 46 5.84 5.59 10.13
N LEU A 47 5.55 4.52 10.87
CA LEU A 47 6.53 3.76 11.65
C LEU A 47 7.59 3.14 10.73
N ARG A 48 7.17 2.48 9.63
CA ARG A 48 8.10 1.93 8.63
C ARG A 48 8.92 3.02 7.94
N PHE A 49 8.31 4.17 7.66
CA PHE A 49 9.02 5.31 7.07
C PHE A 49 10.10 5.84 8.00
N ARG A 50 9.79 6.04 9.29
CA ARG A 50 10.76 6.48 10.31
C ARG A 50 11.89 5.47 10.47
N GLU A 51 11.55 4.19 10.59
CA GLU A 51 12.53 3.11 10.70
C GLU A 51 13.49 3.10 9.50
N SER A 52 12.98 3.28 8.28
CA SER A 52 13.80 3.29 7.07
C SER A 52 14.79 4.47 7.00
N HIS A 53 14.57 5.53 7.78
CA HIS A 53 15.43 6.71 7.87
C HIS A 53 16.23 6.78 9.17
N SER A 54 16.18 5.74 10.01
CA SER A 54 17.00 5.67 11.21
C SER A 54 18.49 5.51 10.85
N PRO A 55 19.43 5.86 11.74
CA PRO A 55 20.87 5.71 11.48
C PRO A 55 21.32 4.26 11.25
N ASP A 56 20.60 3.29 11.84
CA ASP A 56 20.86 1.85 11.74
C ASP A 56 19.53 1.09 11.59
N PRO A 57 18.95 1.08 10.37
CA PRO A 57 17.59 0.59 10.16
C PRO A 57 17.50 -0.94 10.21
N LEU A 58 16.55 -1.46 10.98
CA LEU A 58 16.18 -2.87 10.98
C LEU A 58 15.57 -3.30 9.65
N LEU A 59 14.83 -2.40 8.99
CA LEU A 59 14.20 -2.63 7.70
C LEU A 59 14.20 -1.37 6.85
N ILE A 60 14.27 -1.56 5.54
CA ILE A 60 14.16 -0.47 4.56
C ILE A 60 12.91 -0.72 3.71
N ASP A 61 12.01 0.26 3.72
CA ASP A 61 10.84 0.32 2.87
C ASP A 61 10.99 1.50 1.89
N PRO A 62 11.45 1.26 0.66
CA PRO A 62 11.73 2.34 -0.29
C PRO A 62 10.45 2.99 -0.84
N TYR A 63 9.27 2.41 -0.59
CA TYR A 63 8.02 2.83 -1.22
C TYR A 63 7.06 3.50 -0.25
N VAL A 64 7.14 3.20 1.06
CA VAL A 64 6.15 3.71 2.04
C VAL A 64 6.05 5.23 2.07
N GLY A 65 7.12 5.96 1.76
CA GLY A 65 7.11 7.42 1.69
C GLY A 65 6.11 7.98 0.68
N CYS A 66 5.87 7.31 -0.46
CA CYS A 66 4.89 7.78 -1.44
C CYS A 66 3.43 7.56 -0.98
N LEU A 67 3.21 6.66 -0.02
CA LEU A 67 1.89 6.30 0.50
C LEU A 67 1.39 7.30 1.55
N LEU A 68 2.30 7.93 2.28
CA LEU A 68 2.01 8.87 3.36
C LEU A 68 1.48 10.22 2.85
N PRO A 69 0.55 10.87 3.57
CA PRO A 69 0.22 12.27 3.32
C PRO A 69 1.40 13.18 3.70
N CYS A 70 1.48 14.37 3.08
CA CYS A 70 2.59 15.31 3.33
C CYS A 70 2.72 15.74 4.80
N ASN A 71 1.63 15.68 5.57
CA ASN A 71 1.57 16.19 6.94
C ASN A 71 1.85 15.12 8.01
N SER A 72 2.03 13.84 7.64
CA SER A 72 2.27 12.75 8.61
C SER A 72 3.75 12.56 8.97
N LEU A 73 4.55 13.61 8.83
CA LEU A 73 6.00 13.60 9.05
C LEU A 73 6.41 14.36 10.32
N GLU A 74 5.43 14.77 11.15
CA GLU A 74 5.67 15.53 12.37
C GLU A 74 5.72 14.59 13.60
N ASP A 75 6.58 14.95 14.56
CA ASP A 75 7.02 14.23 15.76
C ASP A 75 7.89 12.97 15.58
N MET A 76 9.18 13.16 15.90
CA MET A 76 10.28 12.23 15.72
C MET A 76 10.79 11.73 17.07
N ASP A 77 10.02 10.88 17.74
CA ASP A 77 10.62 10.01 18.74
C ASP A 77 11.35 8.88 18.02
N GLN A 78 12.65 8.73 18.32
CA GLN A 78 13.57 7.81 17.62
C GLN A 78 13.60 6.42 18.26
N GLU A 79 12.76 6.16 19.26
CA GLU A 79 12.71 4.83 19.88
C GLU A 79 12.18 3.78 18.91
N LEU A 80 12.87 2.63 18.87
CA LEU A 80 12.46 1.49 18.06
C LEU A 80 11.07 1.03 18.48
N HIS A 81 10.10 1.16 17.57
CA HIS A 81 8.74 0.73 17.83
C HIS A 81 8.61 -0.80 17.67
N PRO A 82 7.89 -1.51 18.57
CA PRO A 82 7.69 -2.96 18.47
C PRO A 82 7.12 -3.43 17.12
N TYR A 83 6.35 -2.57 16.45
CA TYR A 83 5.84 -2.81 15.10
C TYR A 83 6.95 -2.98 14.06
N CYS A 84 8.03 -2.20 14.14
CA CYS A 84 9.17 -2.30 13.22
C CYS A 84 9.92 -3.62 13.44
N LEU A 85 10.13 -4.02 14.70
CA LEU A 85 10.70 -5.32 15.03
C LEU A 85 9.83 -6.48 14.50
N ALA A 86 8.50 -6.41 14.69
CA ALA A 86 7.57 -7.39 14.16
C ALA A 86 7.60 -7.43 12.62
N THR A 87 7.69 -6.27 11.97
CA THR A 87 7.81 -6.18 10.51
C THR A 87 9.06 -6.90 10.02
N LYS A 88 10.22 -6.64 10.65
CA LYS A 88 11.49 -7.31 10.32
C LYS A 88 11.42 -8.82 10.56
N PHE A 89 10.89 -9.24 11.70
CA PHE A 89 10.73 -10.65 12.02
C PHE A 89 9.87 -11.39 10.99
N ILE A 90 8.73 -10.80 10.61
CA ILE A 90 7.81 -11.37 9.62
C ILE A 90 8.48 -11.42 8.24
N ASP A 91 9.19 -10.36 7.83
CA ASP A 91 9.93 -10.32 6.56
C ASP A 91 10.95 -11.46 6.47
N ASP A 92 11.77 -11.60 7.51
CA ASP A 92 12.79 -12.65 7.59
C ASP A 92 12.14 -14.04 7.55
N LYS A 93 11.09 -14.26 8.33
CA LYS A 93 10.43 -15.57 8.41
C LYS A 93 9.74 -15.95 7.11
N LEU A 94 9.12 -14.98 6.42
CA LEU A 94 8.53 -15.18 5.10
C LEU A 94 9.61 -15.61 4.09
N LEU A 95 10.72 -14.88 4.01
CA LEU A 95 11.79 -15.18 3.06
C LEU A 95 12.49 -16.51 3.38
N GLU A 96 12.84 -16.74 4.66
CA GLU A 96 13.46 -17.98 5.12
C GLU A 96 12.58 -19.19 4.76
N THR A 97 11.30 -19.14 5.12
CA THR A 97 10.38 -20.27 4.89
C THR A 97 10.16 -20.51 3.39
N MET A 98 9.99 -19.44 2.61
CA MET A 98 9.86 -19.54 1.15
C MET A 98 11.11 -20.12 0.46
N GLN A 99 12.29 -19.94 1.04
CA GLN A 99 13.55 -20.47 0.51
C GLN A 99 13.82 -21.92 0.97
N SER A 100 13.42 -22.28 2.19
CA SER A 100 13.74 -23.59 2.79
C SER A 100 12.66 -24.66 2.55
N THR A 101 11.46 -24.28 2.09
CA THR A 101 10.36 -25.23 1.89
C THR A 101 10.14 -25.52 0.41
N ASP A 102 10.49 -26.74 -0.01
CA ASP A 102 10.28 -27.19 -1.38
C ASP A 102 8.79 -27.14 -1.78
N GLY A 103 8.54 -26.63 -2.98
CA GLY A 103 7.18 -26.52 -3.53
C GLY A 103 6.32 -25.39 -2.93
N LEU A 104 6.77 -24.70 -1.88
CA LEU A 104 6.07 -23.53 -1.34
C LEU A 104 6.20 -22.34 -2.32
N LYS A 105 5.05 -21.89 -2.83
CA LYS A 105 4.96 -20.81 -3.83
C LYS A 105 3.86 -19.79 -3.54
N GLN A 106 3.08 -19.98 -2.48
CA GLN A 106 1.91 -19.16 -2.18
C GLN A 106 2.13 -18.43 -0.86
N VAL A 107 2.08 -17.11 -0.90
CA VAL A 107 2.14 -16.23 0.26
C VAL A 107 0.80 -15.52 0.36
N VAL A 108 0.15 -15.61 1.51
CA VAL A 108 -1.07 -14.85 1.79
C VAL A 108 -0.76 -13.85 2.89
N LEU A 109 -0.93 -12.56 2.57
CA LEU A 109 -0.75 -11.45 3.49
C LEU A 109 -2.13 -10.91 3.85
N LEU A 110 -2.43 -10.81 5.14
CA LEU A 110 -3.61 -10.12 5.66
C LEU A 110 -3.13 -8.80 6.24
N THR A 111 -3.48 -7.69 5.58
CA THR A 111 -2.86 -6.38 5.79
C THR A 111 -3.89 -5.25 5.87
N ASP A 112 -3.41 -4.06 6.22
CA ASP A 112 -4.19 -2.82 6.24
C ASP A 112 -4.25 -2.10 4.88
N GLY A 113 -3.63 -2.66 3.84
CA GLY A 113 -3.65 -2.14 2.47
C GLY A 113 -2.52 -1.19 2.10
N LEU A 114 -1.61 -0.88 3.03
CA LEU A 114 -0.38 -0.11 2.74
C LEU A 114 0.89 -0.98 2.78
N ASP A 115 0.75 -2.31 2.76
CA ASP A 115 1.89 -3.23 2.74
C ASP A 115 2.64 -3.16 1.40
N THR A 116 3.96 -2.99 1.49
CA THR A 116 4.88 -2.85 0.36
C THR A 116 5.73 -4.10 0.10
N ARG A 117 5.59 -5.16 0.92
CA ARG A 117 6.30 -6.44 0.77
C ARG A 117 6.25 -7.02 -0.65
N PRO A 118 5.12 -6.97 -1.40
CA PRO A 118 5.11 -7.45 -2.78
C PRO A 118 6.15 -6.76 -3.68
N TYR A 119 6.55 -5.53 -3.34
CA TYR A 119 7.47 -4.71 -4.13
C TYR A 119 8.89 -4.68 -3.57
N ARG A 120 9.07 -4.76 -2.23
CA ARG A 120 10.37 -4.57 -1.58
C ARG A 120 11.09 -5.88 -1.18
N LEU A 121 10.36 -6.98 -1.01
CA LEU A 121 11.00 -8.26 -0.64
C LEU A 121 11.50 -9.00 -1.89
N ASN A 122 12.68 -9.61 -1.79
CA ASN A 122 13.28 -10.42 -2.85
C ASN A 122 12.65 -11.83 -2.90
N TRP A 123 11.39 -11.89 -3.32
CA TRP A 123 10.64 -13.14 -3.43
C TRP A 123 11.34 -14.16 -4.34
N PRO A 124 11.39 -15.46 -3.96
CA PRO A 124 11.85 -16.51 -4.86
C PRO A 124 11.02 -16.58 -6.16
N THR A 125 11.63 -17.08 -7.24
CA THR A 125 10.94 -17.24 -8.52
C THR A 125 9.69 -18.10 -8.39
N SER A 126 8.65 -17.72 -9.15
CA SER A 126 7.31 -18.30 -9.19
C SER A 126 6.51 -18.12 -7.89
N THR A 127 6.84 -17.12 -7.07
CA THR A 127 6.04 -16.76 -5.90
C THR A 127 4.75 -16.03 -6.32
N LEU A 128 3.63 -16.47 -5.75
CA LEU A 128 2.33 -15.81 -5.83
C LEU A 128 2.04 -15.18 -4.48
N VAL A 129 1.92 -13.86 -4.44
CA VAL A 129 1.56 -13.10 -3.24
C VAL A 129 0.11 -12.65 -3.34
N PHE A 130 -0.73 -13.11 -2.42
CA PHE A 130 -2.12 -12.70 -2.29
C PHE A 130 -2.23 -11.72 -1.12
N ASP A 131 -2.53 -10.46 -1.40
CA ASP A 131 -2.71 -9.41 -0.39
C ASP A 131 -4.19 -9.21 -0.13
N ILE A 132 -4.67 -9.74 0.99
CA ILE A 132 -6.02 -9.60 1.50
C ILE A 132 -6.09 -8.31 2.33
N CYS A 133 -6.67 -7.26 1.76
CA CYS A 133 -6.72 -5.95 2.40
C CYS A 133 -7.91 -5.11 1.92
N PRO A 134 -8.26 -4.01 2.62
CA PRO A 134 -9.38 -3.15 2.25
C PRO A 134 -9.23 -2.57 0.83
N ASP A 135 -10.21 -2.78 -0.06
CA ASP A 135 -10.14 -2.38 -1.48
C ASP A 135 -9.93 -0.87 -1.64
N LYS A 136 -10.59 -0.09 -0.78
CA LYS A 136 -10.48 1.37 -0.79
C LYS A 136 -9.06 1.86 -0.50
N VAL A 137 -8.36 1.23 0.46
CA VAL A 137 -6.98 1.60 0.82
C VAL A 137 -6.02 1.14 -0.27
N PHE A 138 -6.18 -0.11 -0.74
CA PHE A 138 -5.38 -0.69 -1.81
C PHE A 138 -5.42 0.15 -3.10
N ARG A 139 -6.60 0.55 -3.58
CA ARG A 139 -6.72 1.37 -4.81
C ARG A 139 -6.01 2.71 -4.69
N GLY A 140 -6.06 3.33 -3.51
CA GLY A 140 -5.34 4.58 -3.25
C GLY A 140 -3.82 4.39 -3.26
N ALA A 141 -3.34 3.27 -2.71
CA ALA A 141 -1.93 2.94 -2.67
C ALA A 141 -1.36 2.52 -4.03
N LEU A 142 -2.12 1.73 -4.82
CA LEU A 142 -1.65 1.16 -6.08
C LEU A 142 -1.19 2.22 -7.07
N GLN A 143 -1.98 3.30 -7.26
CA GLN A 143 -1.59 4.37 -8.18
C GLN A 143 -0.30 5.07 -7.71
N LYS A 144 -0.19 5.37 -6.42
CA LYS A 144 1.00 6.01 -5.84
C LYS A 144 2.25 5.15 -5.99
N LEU A 145 2.13 3.84 -5.79
CA LEU A 145 3.21 2.88 -5.97
C LEU A 145 3.66 2.83 -7.44
N GLN A 146 2.72 2.82 -8.38
CA GLN A 146 3.01 2.87 -9.82
C GLN A 146 3.72 4.16 -10.21
N ASP A 147 3.24 5.31 -9.71
CA ASP A 147 3.84 6.63 -9.96
C ASP A 147 5.25 6.75 -9.37
N ALA A 148 5.50 6.09 -8.22
CA ALA A 148 6.83 5.97 -7.60
C ALA A 148 7.74 4.95 -8.32
N GLY A 149 7.27 4.28 -9.36
CA GLY A 149 8.04 3.30 -10.12
C GLY A 149 8.20 1.94 -9.44
N ALA A 150 7.37 1.64 -8.43
CA ALA A 150 7.39 0.35 -7.75
C ALA A 150 7.06 -0.78 -8.72
N LYS A 151 7.87 -1.85 -8.70
CA LYS A 151 7.70 -3.01 -9.56
C LYS A 151 7.76 -4.28 -8.72
N ILE A 152 6.85 -5.20 -9.02
CA ILE A 152 6.93 -6.56 -8.48
C ILE A 152 8.22 -7.22 -9.00
N PRO A 153 9.00 -7.88 -8.13
CA PRO A 153 10.21 -8.59 -8.54
C PRO A 153 9.95 -9.56 -9.70
N ARG A 154 10.93 -9.70 -10.60
CA ARG A 154 10.79 -10.60 -11.76
C ARG A 154 10.54 -12.03 -11.29
N GLY A 155 9.53 -12.67 -11.89
CA GLY A 155 9.13 -14.03 -11.53
C GLY A 155 8.24 -14.12 -10.30
N CYS A 156 7.85 -13.00 -9.69
CA CYS A 156 6.80 -12.93 -8.68
C CYS A 156 5.52 -12.34 -9.30
N MET A 157 4.36 -12.74 -8.80
CA MET A 157 3.07 -12.13 -9.10
C MET A 157 2.39 -11.70 -7.81
N SER A 158 1.69 -10.58 -7.83
CA SER A 158 0.95 -10.07 -6.68
C SER A 158 -0.51 -9.82 -7.06
N PHE A 159 -1.41 -10.22 -6.17
CA PHE A 159 -2.84 -10.17 -6.37
C PHE A 159 -3.53 -9.58 -5.14
N HIS A 160 -4.24 -8.47 -5.33
CA HIS A 160 -5.12 -7.92 -4.30
C HIS A 160 -6.36 -8.79 -4.10
N VAL A 161 -6.85 -8.94 -2.88
CA VAL A 161 -8.11 -9.61 -2.55
C VAL A 161 -8.88 -8.71 -1.57
N PRO A 162 -10.07 -8.20 -1.93
CA PRO A 162 -10.84 -7.34 -1.03
C PRO A 162 -11.21 -8.07 0.26
N SER A 163 -10.76 -7.55 1.40
CA SER A 163 -11.01 -8.12 2.74
C SER A 163 -12.48 -8.13 3.14
N GLU A 164 -13.25 -7.17 2.61
CA GLU A 164 -14.66 -6.94 2.85
C GLU A 164 -15.57 -7.80 1.94
N SER A 165 -14.99 -8.62 1.06
CA SER A 165 -15.76 -9.55 0.25
C SER A 165 -16.41 -10.63 1.11
N PHE A 166 -17.67 -10.97 0.81
CA PHE A 166 -18.35 -12.11 1.43
C PHE A 166 -17.81 -13.47 0.96
N ASP A 167 -16.95 -13.48 -0.08
CA ASP A 167 -16.46 -14.69 -0.73
C ASP A 167 -14.97 -14.57 -1.09
N VAL A 168 -14.15 -14.34 -0.05
CA VAL A 168 -12.69 -14.23 -0.17
C VAL A 168 -12.07 -15.50 -0.76
N GLU A 169 -12.60 -16.68 -0.42
CA GLU A 169 -12.10 -17.97 -0.90
C GLU A 169 -12.22 -18.10 -2.42
N ASN A 170 -13.39 -17.83 -3.00
CA ASN A 170 -13.54 -17.92 -4.46
C ASN A 170 -12.70 -16.87 -5.18
N ILE A 171 -12.52 -15.67 -4.61
CA ILE A 171 -11.63 -14.66 -5.19
C ILE A 171 -10.17 -15.16 -5.19
N LEU A 172 -9.68 -15.71 -4.07
CA LEU A 172 -8.33 -16.30 -4.00
C LEU A 172 -8.15 -17.39 -5.07
N CYS A 173 -9.07 -18.35 -5.13
CA CYS A 173 -9.02 -19.45 -6.09
C CYS A 173 -9.05 -18.95 -7.54
N SER A 174 -9.88 -17.95 -7.85
CA SER A 174 -9.94 -17.34 -9.18
C SER A 174 -8.64 -16.67 -9.61
N LYS A 175 -7.80 -16.25 -8.64
CA LYS A 175 -6.47 -15.65 -8.86
C LYS A 175 -5.35 -16.68 -8.83
N GLY A 176 -5.68 -17.97 -8.75
CA GLY A 176 -4.72 -19.07 -8.82
C GLY A 176 -4.24 -19.59 -7.48
N PHE A 177 -4.82 -19.16 -6.36
CA PHE A 177 -4.61 -19.83 -5.08
C PHE A 177 -5.14 -21.27 -5.14
N SER A 178 -4.46 -22.19 -4.48
CA SER A 178 -4.81 -23.60 -4.42
C SER A 178 -4.58 -24.14 -3.00
N GLY A 179 -5.67 -24.55 -2.35
CA GLY A 179 -5.62 -25.16 -1.02
C GLY A 179 -4.97 -26.54 -0.98
N THR A 180 -4.71 -27.17 -2.14
CA THR A 180 -3.97 -28.44 -2.22
C THR A 180 -2.45 -28.26 -2.31
N ARG A 181 -1.97 -27.02 -2.40
CA ARG A 181 -0.55 -26.68 -2.45
C ARG A 181 -0.13 -25.97 -1.15
N PRO A 182 1.12 -26.12 -0.68
CA PRO A 182 1.60 -25.41 0.49
C PRO A 182 1.42 -23.89 0.34
N SER A 183 1.07 -23.23 1.44
CA SER A 183 0.98 -21.77 1.54
C SER A 183 1.50 -21.30 2.89
N ILE A 184 2.05 -20.09 2.93
CA ILE A 184 2.41 -19.39 4.17
C ILE A 184 1.49 -18.18 4.33
N TRP A 185 1.01 -17.99 5.55
CA TRP A 185 0.06 -16.94 5.90
C TRP A 185 0.71 -16.02 6.92
N ALA A 186 0.66 -14.72 6.68
CA ALA A 186 1.08 -13.71 7.63
C ALA A 186 -0.06 -12.71 7.86
N PHE A 187 -0.31 -12.41 9.13
CA PHE A 187 -1.25 -11.39 9.55
C PHE A 187 -0.47 -10.29 10.25
N GLN A 188 -0.58 -9.05 9.75
CA GLN A 188 0.02 -7.90 10.40
C GLN A 188 -0.85 -6.67 10.17
N ASN A 189 -1.72 -6.41 11.15
CA ASN A 189 -2.45 -5.16 11.29
C ASN A 189 -1.98 -4.49 12.57
#